data_AF-A0A0F9NG79-F1
#
_entry.id   AF-A0A0F9NG79-F1
#
_cell.length_a   1.000
_cell.length_b   1.000
_cell.length_c   1.000
_cell.angle_alpha   90.00
_cell.angle_beta   90.00
_cell.angle_gamma   90.00
#
_symmetry.space_group_name_H-M   'P 1'
#
loop_
_entity.id
_entity.type
_entity.pdbx_description
1 polymer ?
#
loop_
_entity_poly.entity_id
_entity_poly.type
_entity_poly.pdbx_seq_one_letter_code
_entity_poly.pdbx_strand_id
1 'polypeptide(L)'
;DCIEKFTEEDLKIIPSLFIAYRGYFGMIDRGLYNAEKYIGELVEELDESGESLDMEQINLKMLHNALLHGLTPQEYRDMLEFIMN
;
A
#
# COMPACT_ATOMS: atom_id res chain seq x y z
N ASP A 1 -21.42 -8.40 -16.94
CA ASP A 1 -21.56 -8.80 -15.54
C ASP A 1 -20.26 -8.58 -14.79
N CYS A 2 -20.11 -7.38 -14.21
CA CYS A 2 -18.94 -6.97 -13.43
C CYS A 2 -19.29 -6.99 -11.94
N ILE A 3 -19.40 -8.18 -11.36
CA ILE A 3 -19.44 -8.31 -9.90
C ILE A 3 -18.46 -9.41 -9.52
N GLU A 4 -17.18 -9.06 -9.45
CA GLU A 4 -16.30 -9.77 -8.53
C GLU A 4 -16.88 -9.54 -7.13
N LYS A 5 -17.29 -10.64 -6.48
CA LYS A 5 -17.84 -10.57 -5.12
C LYS A 5 -16.69 -10.48 -4.15
N PHE A 6 -16.53 -9.31 -3.54
CA PHE A 6 -15.67 -9.15 -2.36
C PHE A 6 -16.02 -10.20 -1.31
N THR A 7 -14.99 -10.79 -0.69
CA THR A 7 -15.19 -11.73 0.41
C THR A 7 -15.71 -10.98 1.65
N GLU A 8 -16.30 -11.72 2.60
CA GLU A 8 -16.70 -11.16 3.90
C GLU A 8 -15.54 -10.52 4.66
N GLU A 9 -14.31 -10.97 4.40
CA GLU A 9 -13.09 -10.39 4.97
C GLU A 9 -12.72 -9.08 4.28
N ASP A 10 -12.77 -9.02 2.95
CA ASP A 10 -12.60 -7.78 2.19
C ASP A 10 -13.60 -6.72 2.62
N LEU A 11 -14.87 -7.09 2.82
CA LEU A 11 -15.94 -6.18 3.23
C LEU A 11 -15.75 -5.63 4.66
N LYS A 12 -14.95 -6.29 5.51
CA LYS A 12 -14.56 -5.78 6.84
C LYS A 12 -13.34 -4.87 6.78
N ILE A 13 -12.39 -5.20 5.90
CA ILE A 13 -11.13 -4.49 5.76
C ILE A 13 -11.33 -3.19 4.98
N ILE A 14 -12.13 -3.18 3.91
CA ILE A 14 -12.36 -2.02 3.04
C ILE A 14 -12.87 -0.79 3.81
N PRO A 15 -13.90 -0.86 4.68
CA PRO A 15 -14.34 0.28 5.48
C PRO A 15 -13.26 0.73 6.48
N SER A 16 -12.48 -0.20 7.01
CA SER A 16 -11.41 0.08 7.95
C SER A 16 -10.25 0.81 7.26
N LEU A 17 -9.88 0.40 6.04
CA LEU A 17 -8.92 1.12 5.19
C LEU A 17 -9.48 2.48 4.77
N PHE A 18 -10.76 2.55 4.40
CA PHE A 18 -11.44 3.80 4.03
C PHE A 18 -11.43 4.82 5.19
N ILE A 19 -11.70 4.37 6.42
CA ILE A 19 -11.68 5.19 7.64
C ILE A 19 -10.25 5.52 8.06
N ALA A 20 -9.35 4.53 8.09
CA ALA A 20 -7.95 4.71 8.49
C ALA A 20 -7.23 5.70 7.58
N TYR A 21 -7.56 5.69 6.29
CA TYR A 21 -6.98 6.58 5.29
C TYR A 21 -7.90 7.74 4.90
N ARG A 22 -8.98 8.00 5.67
CA ARG A 22 -9.92 9.13 5.53
C ARG A 22 -10.41 9.43 4.10
N GLY A 23 -10.51 8.43 3.23
CA GLY A 23 -10.91 8.63 1.84
C GLY A 23 -9.87 9.31 0.94
N TYR A 24 -8.58 9.35 1.34
CA TYR A 24 -7.48 9.93 0.54
C TYR A 24 -6.98 9.02 -0.61
N PHE A 25 -7.81 8.07 -1.05
CA PHE A 25 -7.47 7.23 -2.18
C PHE A 25 -7.28 8.09 -3.43
N GLY A 26 -6.12 7.97 -4.08
CA GLY A 26 -5.80 8.75 -5.28
C GLY A 26 -5.70 10.25 -5.05
N MET A 27 -5.44 10.70 -3.80
CA MET A 27 -5.20 12.12 -3.52
C MET A 27 -3.90 12.62 -4.15
N ILE A 28 -2.92 11.73 -4.38
CA ILE A 28 -1.64 12.05 -4.99
C ILE A 28 -1.65 11.55 -6.44
N ASP A 29 -1.04 12.32 -7.35
CA ASP A 29 -0.90 11.93 -8.75
C ASP A 29 -0.18 10.58 -8.87
N ARG A 30 -0.84 9.60 -9.50
CA ARG A 30 -0.31 8.26 -9.76
C ARG A 30 1.02 8.30 -10.52
N GLY A 31 1.25 9.31 -11.38
CA GLY A 31 2.51 9.48 -12.10
C GLY A 31 3.73 9.71 -11.20
N LEU A 32 3.52 10.10 -9.93
CA LEU A 32 4.57 10.30 -8.94
C LEU A 32 4.88 9.04 -8.12
N TYR A 33 4.08 7.98 -8.28
CA TYR A 33 4.28 6.75 -7.52
C TYR A 33 5.56 6.03 -7.98
N ASN A 34 6.44 5.73 -7.03
CA ASN A 34 7.64 4.95 -7.26
C ASN A 34 7.91 4.04 -6.06
N ALA A 35 7.63 2.75 -6.23
CA ALA A 35 7.77 1.76 -5.17
C ALA A 35 9.23 1.60 -4.70
N GLU A 36 10.19 1.50 -5.64
CA GLU A 36 11.61 1.33 -5.32
C GLU A 36 12.15 2.50 -4.51
N LYS A 37 11.81 3.73 -4.90
CA LYS A 37 12.20 4.94 -4.18
C LYS A 37 11.63 4.94 -2.77
N TYR A 38 10.34 4.64 -2.62
CA TYR A 38 9.69 4.64 -1.31
C TYR A 38 10.25 3.53 -0.39
N ILE A 39 10.60 2.36 -0.94
CA ILE A 39 11.30 1.31 -0.20
C ILE A 39 12.67 1.82 0.27
N GLY A 40 13.43 2.51 -0.58
CA GLY A 40 14.70 3.13 -0.21
C GLY A 40 14.55 4.10 0.96
N GLU A 41 13.57 4.99 0.91
CA GLU A 41 13.24 5.93 1.99
C GLU A 41 12.89 5.20 3.30
N LEU A 42 12.12 4.10 3.23
CA LEU A 42 11.78 3.29 4.41
C LEU A 42 12.99 2.58 5.02
N VAL A 43 13.91 2.08 4.19
CA VAL A 43 15.14 1.44 4.67
C VAL A 43 16.04 2.45 5.37
N GLU A 44 16.18 3.66 4.82
CA GLU A 44 16.93 4.76 5.45
C GLU A 44 16.30 5.15 6.81
N GLU A 45 14.98 5.30 6.88
CA GLU A 45 14.28 5.56 8.16
C GLU A 45 14.55 4.48 9.22
N LEU A 46 14.60 3.21 8.80
CA LEU A 46 14.84 2.08 9.70
C LEU A 46 16.28 2.09 10.22
N ASP A 47 17.26 2.32 9.34
CA ASP A 47 18.67 2.42 9.71
C ASP A 47 18.91 3.58 10.70
N GLU A 48 18.23 4.72 10.52
CA GLU A 48 18.33 5.87 11.42
C GLU A 48 17.66 5.65 12.78
N SER A 49 16.57 4.88 12.82
CA SER A 49 15.81 4.62 14.06
C SER A 49 16.54 3.67 15.04
N GLY A 50 17.43 2.82 14.54
CA GLY A 50 18.05 1.75 15.33
C GLY A 50 17.05 0.69 15.83
N GLU A 51 15.82 0.69 15.31
CA GLU A 51 14.76 -0.25 15.66
C GLU A 51 14.85 -1.53 14.83
N SER A 52 14.33 -2.64 15.38
CA SER A 52 14.19 -3.88 14.62
C SER A 52 13.11 -3.75 13.55
N LEU A 53 13.37 -4.25 12.34
CA LEU A 53 12.38 -4.27 11.25
C LEU A 53 11.07 -4.97 11.67
N ASP A 54 10.02 -4.17 11.86
CA ASP A 54 8.64 -4.65 11.88
C ASP A 54 8.12 -4.72 10.45
N MET A 55 8.23 -5.91 9.86
CA MET A 55 7.80 -6.18 8.48
C MET A 55 6.30 -5.91 8.27
N GLU A 56 5.47 -6.05 9.30
CA GLU A 56 4.03 -5.80 9.19
C GLU A 56 3.75 -4.30 9.04
N GLN A 57 4.45 -3.47 9.82
CA GLN A 57 4.39 -2.01 9.67
C GLN A 57 4.89 -1.54 8.30
N ILE A 58 5.97 -2.10 7.81
CA ILE A 58 6.53 -1.75 6.49
C ILE A 58 5.52 -2.06 5.39
N ASN A 59 4.94 -3.27 5.41
CA ASN A 59 3.90 -3.66 4.47
C ASN A 59 2.69 -2.71 4.52
N LEU A 60 2.27 -2.31 5.72
CA LEU A 60 1.17 -1.37 5.90
C LEU A 60 1.49 0.03 5.36
N LYS A 61 2.70 0.55 5.60
CA LYS A 61 3.16 1.84 5.07
C LYS A 61 3.23 1.82 3.54
N MET A 62 3.76 0.74 2.95
CA MET A 62 3.84 0.59 1.49
C MET A 62 2.47 0.51 0.84
N LEU A 63 1.54 -0.29 1.40
CA LEU A 63 0.17 -0.37 0.92
C LEU A 63 -0.54 0.98 1.06
N HIS A 64 -0.33 1.71 2.16
CA HIS A 64 -0.88 3.04 2.35
C HIS A 64 -0.41 4.02 1.26
N ASN A 65 0.90 4.06 1.00
CA ASN A 65 1.48 4.93 -0.02
C ASN A 65 0.89 4.62 -1.41
N ALA A 66 0.74 3.33 -1.75
CA ALA A 66 0.11 2.90 -3.00
C ALA A 66 -1.35 3.40 -3.10
N LEU A 67 -2.14 3.24 -2.04
CA LEU A 67 -3.53 3.70 -1.99
C LEU A 67 -3.64 5.22 -2.15
N LEU A 68 -2.72 6.00 -1.55
CA LEU A 68 -2.69 7.46 -1.72
C LEU A 68 -2.49 7.90 -3.18
N HIS A 69 -1.75 7.10 -3.95
CA HIS A 69 -1.53 7.31 -5.39
C HIS A 69 -2.60 6.66 -6.27
N GLY A 70 -3.65 6.09 -5.68
CA GLY A 70 -4.79 5.54 -6.39
C GLY A 70 -4.54 4.14 -6.96
N LEU A 71 -3.55 3.41 -6.46
CA LEU A 71 -3.39 1.98 -6.75
C LEU A 71 -4.36 1.19 -5.89
N THR A 72 -5.19 0.38 -6.54
CA THR A 72 -6.01 -0.60 -5.83
C THR A 72 -5.12 -1.68 -5.19
N PRO A 73 -5.60 -2.40 -4.16
CA PRO A 73 -4.84 -3.51 -3.56
C PRO A 73 -4.42 -4.58 -4.57
N GLN A 74 -5.23 -4.86 -5.60
CA GLN A 74 -4.87 -5.83 -6.63
C GLN A 74 -3.74 -5.31 -7.53
N GLU A 75 -3.83 -4.08 -8.02
CA GLU A 75 -2.76 -3.48 -8.84
C GLU A 75 -1.43 -3.40 -8.08
N TYR A 76 -1.49 -3.12 -6.78
CA TYR A 76 -0.31 -3.11 -5.92
C TYR A 76 0.32 -4.52 -5.79
N ARG A 77 -0.50 -5.57 -5.60
CA ARG A 77 -0.01 -6.96 -5.57
C ARG A 77 0.62 -7.37 -6.89
N ASP A 78 -0.06 -7.11 -8.01
CA ASP A 78 0.44 -7.45 -9.36
C ASP A 78 1.78 -6.77 -9.64
N MET A 79 1.93 -5.53 -9.18
CA MET A 79 3.18 -4.79 -9.29
C MET A 79 4.29 -5.40 -8.43
N LEU A 80 4.01 -5.81 -7.18
CA LEU A 80 5.00 -6.48 -6.34
C LEU A 80 5.45 -7.80 -6.96
N GLU A 81 4.52 -8.59 -7.49
CA GLU A 81 4.84 -9.82 -8.21
C GLU A 81 5.73 -9.56 -9.44
N PHE A 82 5.50 -8.46 -10.16
CA PHE A 82 6.35 -8.07 -11.28
C PHE A 82 7.77 -7.66 -10.86
N ILE A 83 7.92 -6.93 -9.74
CA ILE A 83 9.23 -6.46 -9.24
C ILE A 83 10.04 -7.60 -8.61
N MET A 84 9.37 -8.59 -8.00
CA MET A 84 10.01 -9.70 -7.29
C MET A 84 10.37 -10.89 -8.18
N ASN A 85 9.98 -10.88 -9.46
CA ASN A 85 10.35 -11.88 -10.47
C ASN A 85 11.51 -11.39 -11.35
#